data_AF-A0A840W1D9-F1
#
_entry.id   AF-A0A840W1D9-F1
#
_cell.length_a   1.000
_cell.length_b   1.000
_cell.length_c   1.000
_cell.angle_alpha   90.00
_cell.angle_beta   90.00
_cell.angle_gamma   90.00
#
_symmetry.space_group_name_H-M   'P 1'
#
loop_
_entity.id
_entity.type
_entity.pdbx_description
1 polymer ?
#
loop_
_entity_poly.entity_id
_entity_poly.type
_entity_poly.pdbx_seq_one_letter_code
_entity_poly.pdbx_strand_id
1 'polypeptide(L)'
;MSEVKISAEPRTEFGKGGARRTRRAGKVPAVLYGHGEKPKHIALPSREFAAAIRKGGANQLFAIDITDGTQVLALPKAIQRDPIRDTFEHVDLILVRRGEKVTVEVPVQLTGEAAKDTLIVHDHDTLSVTADATKVPDHLEASIEGLEAGTLVTAGDVVLPSGVELAADSELTVASVTAAPTAEQLEATLPEIEVATDEAEAEVGETTEGSEDADVAEGEETTEARTEA
;
A
#
# COMPACT_ATOMS: atom_id res chain seq x y z
N MET A 1 4.80 12.57 17.17
CA MET A 1 3.57 12.12 16.47
C MET A 1 2.37 12.93 16.93
N SER A 2 1.60 13.49 15.98
CA SER A 2 0.28 14.04 16.25
C SER A 2 -0.75 12.90 16.25
N GLU A 3 -1.52 12.78 17.33
CA GLU A 3 -2.65 11.86 17.42
C GLU A 3 -3.72 12.26 16.39
N VAL A 4 -4.10 11.35 15.47
CA VAL A 4 -5.15 11.60 14.49
C VAL A 4 -6.46 11.00 14.98
N LYS A 5 -7.47 11.85 15.14
CA LYS A 5 -8.81 11.43 15.56
C LYS A 5 -9.63 10.98 14.34
N ILE A 6 -10.23 9.81 14.44
CA ILE A 6 -11.13 9.27 13.41
C ILE A 6 -12.39 8.71 14.08
N SER A 7 -13.56 9.07 13.55
CA SER A 7 -14.83 8.48 13.97
C SER A 7 -15.02 7.11 13.30
N ALA A 8 -15.38 6.10 14.08
CA ALA A 8 -15.64 4.76 13.59
C ALA A 8 -17.03 4.27 13.98
N GLU A 9 -17.66 3.51 13.09
CA GLU A 9 -18.96 2.91 13.37
C GLU A 9 -18.81 1.40 13.60
N PRO A 10 -19.50 0.81 14.59
CA PRO A 10 -19.53 -0.63 14.76
C PRO A 10 -20.25 -1.28 13.58
N ARG A 11 -19.78 -2.46 13.17
CA ARG A 11 -20.37 -3.22 12.06
C ARG A 11 -21.29 -4.32 12.58
N THR A 12 -22.50 -4.39 12.02
CA THR A 12 -23.49 -5.44 12.30
C THR A 12 -23.46 -6.57 11.26
N GLU A 13 -22.99 -6.27 10.04
CA GLU A 13 -22.94 -7.22 8.93
C GLU A 13 -21.52 -7.73 8.64
N PHE A 14 -21.37 -9.05 8.69
CA PHE A 14 -20.09 -9.75 8.51
C PHE A 14 -20.00 -10.46 7.14
N GLY A 15 -18.77 -10.82 6.76
CA GLY A 15 -18.49 -11.54 5.52
C GLY A 15 -18.37 -10.67 4.26
N LYS A 16 -18.24 -11.35 3.10
CA LYS A 16 -17.98 -10.75 1.78
C LYS A 16 -19.04 -9.72 1.36
N GLY A 17 -20.32 -10.02 1.62
CA GLY A 17 -21.44 -9.14 1.26
C GLY A 17 -21.42 -7.83 2.05
N GLY A 18 -21.31 -7.92 3.38
CA GLY A 18 -21.22 -6.77 4.26
C GLY A 18 -20.00 -5.89 3.95
N ALA A 19 -18.83 -6.50 3.80
CA ALA A 19 -17.60 -5.76 3.47
C ALA A 19 -17.70 -5.00 2.13
N ARG A 20 -18.33 -5.60 1.10
CA ARG A 20 -18.57 -4.93 -0.18
C ARG A 20 -19.53 -3.74 -0.05
N ARG A 21 -20.59 -3.86 0.77
CA ARG A 21 -21.51 -2.74 1.04
C ARG A 21 -20.80 -1.62 1.80
N THR A 22 -20.02 -1.93 2.82
CA THR A 22 -19.21 -0.96 3.58
C THR A 22 -18.28 -0.17 2.64
N ARG A 23 -17.59 -0.85 1.73
CA ARG A 23 -16.72 -0.18 0.73
C ARG A 23 -17.50 0.68 -0.26
N ARG A 24 -18.65 0.23 -0.76
CA ARG A 24 -19.52 1.06 -1.62
C ARG A 24 -20.05 2.30 -0.91
N ALA A 25 -20.26 2.23 0.41
CA ALA A 25 -20.63 3.36 1.24
C ALA A 25 -19.45 4.30 1.56
N GLY A 26 -18.28 4.11 0.94
CA GLY A 26 -17.09 4.94 1.17
C GLY A 26 -16.42 4.70 2.52
N LYS A 27 -16.63 3.53 3.13
CA LYS A 27 -16.03 3.14 4.41
C LYS A 27 -15.09 1.94 4.23
N VAL A 28 -14.05 1.87 5.03
CA VAL A 28 -13.08 0.77 5.05
C VAL A 28 -13.41 -0.16 6.22
N PRO A 29 -13.62 -1.46 5.99
CA PRO A 29 -13.78 -2.42 7.07
C PRO A 29 -12.45 -2.58 7.81
N ALA A 30 -12.49 -2.53 9.14
CA ALA A 30 -11.32 -2.75 9.98
C ALA A 30 -11.63 -3.67 11.17
N VAL A 31 -10.58 -4.31 11.67
CA VAL A 31 -10.63 -5.16 12.88
C VAL A 31 -9.71 -4.56 13.92
N LEU A 32 -10.26 -4.37 15.11
CA LEU A 32 -9.55 -3.87 16.27
C LEU A 32 -9.35 -5.02 17.25
N TYR A 33 -8.10 -5.38 17.55
CA TYR A 33 -7.75 -6.45 18.48
C TYR A 33 -6.55 -6.06 19.34
N GLY A 34 -6.35 -6.74 20.46
CA GLY A 34 -5.20 -6.49 21.35
C GLY A 34 -5.53 -6.77 22.81
N HIS A 35 -4.49 -6.85 23.63
CA HIS A 35 -4.54 -7.03 25.10
C HIS A 35 -5.48 -8.15 25.61
N GLY A 36 -5.76 -9.18 24.80
CA GLY A 36 -6.71 -10.25 25.17
C GLY A 36 -8.18 -9.82 25.18
N GLU A 37 -8.51 -8.63 24.69
CA GLU A 37 -9.89 -8.20 24.50
C GLU A 37 -10.53 -8.87 23.28
N LYS A 38 -11.88 -8.95 23.28
CA LYS A 38 -12.61 -9.49 22.13
C LYS A 38 -12.41 -8.59 20.91
N PRO A 39 -12.06 -9.13 19.73
CA PRO A 39 -11.93 -8.35 18.52
C PRO A 39 -13.22 -7.57 18.21
N LYS A 40 -13.08 -6.28 17.90
CA LYS A 40 -14.19 -5.40 17.50
C LYS A 40 -14.12 -5.14 16.01
N HIS A 41 -15.26 -5.24 15.34
CA HIS A 41 -15.38 -4.95 13.91
C HIS A 41 -15.93 -3.55 13.71
N ILE A 42 -15.16 -2.70 13.06
CA ILE A 42 -15.49 -1.29 12.85
C ILE A 42 -15.42 -0.92 11.37
N ALA A 43 -16.09 0.16 11.01
CA ALA A 43 -16.05 0.78 9.70
C ALA A 43 -15.46 2.19 9.84
N LEU A 44 -14.38 2.45 9.12
CA LEU A 44 -13.67 3.74 9.12
C LEU A 44 -14.02 4.54 7.86
N PRO A 45 -14.19 5.86 7.93
CA PRO A 45 -14.36 6.70 6.75
C PRO A 45 -13.09 6.65 5.88
N SER A 46 -13.22 6.19 4.64
CA SER A 46 -12.08 5.93 3.76
C SER A 46 -11.24 7.16 3.46
N ARG A 47 -11.88 8.32 3.28
CA ARG A 47 -11.20 9.57 2.92
C ARG A 47 -10.34 10.11 4.06
N GLU A 48 -10.86 10.06 5.29
CA GLU A 48 -10.14 10.49 6.48
C GLU A 48 -8.98 9.54 6.79
N PHE A 49 -9.24 8.23 6.72
CA PHE A 49 -8.20 7.21 6.88
C PHE A 49 -7.08 7.39 5.84
N ALA A 50 -7.44 7.56 4.57
CA ALA A 50 -6.47 7.80 3.49
C ALA A 50 -5.64 9.08 3.72
N ALA A 51 -6.27 10.16 4.20
CA ALA A 51 -5.58 11.41 4.50
C ALA A 51 -4.61 11.27 5.67
N ALA A 52 -4.98 10.49 6.69
CA ALA A 52 -4.14 10.22 7.84
C ALA A 52 -2.90 9.39 7.47
N ILE A 53 -3.09 8.30 6.71
CA ILE A 53 -1.98 7.44 6.25
C ILE A 53 -1.03 8.19 5.31
N ARG A 54 -1.55 9.07 4.43
CA ARG A 54 -0.68 9.89 3.56
C ARG A 54 0.19 10.88 4.32
N LYS A 55 -0.24 11.34 5.49
CA LYS A 55 0.50 12.32 6.30
C LYS A 55 1.43 11.68 7.31
N GLY A 56 0.97 10.63 7.99
CA GLY A 56 1.68 9.98 9.08
C GLY A 56 2.26 8.61 8.76
N GLY A 57 2.28 8.23 7.48
CA GLY A 57 2.77 6.94 7.03
C GLY A 57 1.91 5.75 7.47
N ALA A 58 2.45 4.55 7.30
CA ALA A 58 1.77 3.29 7.62
C ALA A 58 1.58 3.07 9.13
N ASN A 59 2.39 3.72 9.97
CA ASN A 59 2.47 3.51 11.42
C ASN A 59 1.82 4.65 12.23
N GLN A 60 0.91 5.40 11.63
CA GLN A 60 0.23 6.51 12.28
C GLN A 60 -0.60 6.03 13.49
N LEU A 61 -0.46 6.72 14.63
CA LEU A 61 -1.27 6.47 15.82
C LEU A 61 -2.68 7.08 15.65
N PHE A 62 -3.71 6.25 15.81
CA PHE A 62 -5.11 6.65 15.68
C PHE A 62 -5.81 6.70 17.04
N ALA A 63 -6.52 7.79 17.29
CA ALA A 63 -7.55 7.87 18.32
C ALA A 63 -8.91 7.62 17.66
N ILE A 64 -9.46 6.45 17.92
CA ILE A 64 -10.69 5.98 17.29
C ILE A 64 -11.85 6.23 18.24
N ASP A 65 -12.77 7.09 17.81
CA ASP A 65 -14.02 7.37 18.50
C ASP A 65 -15.11 6.46 17.93
N ILE A 66 -15.45 5.40 18.66
CA ILE A 66 -16.53 4.49 18.27
C ILE A 66 -17.86 5.15 18.67
N THR A 67 -18.85 5.14 17.75
CA THR A 67 -20.18 5.74 17.98
C THR A 67 -20.87 5.28 19.27
N ASP A 68 -20.49 4.13 19.81
CA ASP A 68 -20.95 3.60 21.10
C ASP A 68 -20.38 4.36 22.33
N GLY A 69 -19.64 5.46 22.11
CA GLY A 69 -19.06 6.32 23.15
C GLY A 69 -17.69 5.85 23.66
N THR A 70 -17.09 4.81 23.06
CA THR A 70 -15.78 4.31 23.47
C THR A 70 -14.67 4.97 22.65
N GLN A 71 -13.72 5.60 23.32
CA GLN A 71 -12.49 6.09 22.70
C GLN A 71 -11.36 5.09 22.92
N VAL A 72 -10.67 4.70 21.85
CA VAL A 72 -9.55 3.77 21.92
C VAL A 72 -8.36 4.30 21.12
N LEU A 73 -7.15 3.96 21.58
CA LEU A 73 -5.92 4.21 20.85
C LEU A 73 -5.52 2.95 20.10
N ALA A 74 -5.23 3.09 18.81
CA ALA A 74 -4.88 1.98 17.96
C ALA A 74 -3.78 2.32 16.94
N LEU A 75 -3.00 1.32 16.59
CA LEU A 75 -1.95 1.37 15.58
C LEU A 75 -2.30 0.41 14.42
N PRO A 76 -2.12 0.79 13.15
CA PRO A 76 -2.23 -0.14 12.04
C PRO A 76 -1.11 -1.18 12.12
N LYS A 77 -1.49 -2.46 12.06
CA LYS A 77 -0.55 -3.56 11.90
C LYS A 77 -0.39 -3.98 10.45
N ALA A 78 -1.50 -4.01 9.72
CA ALA A 78 -1.52 -4.36 8.31
C ALA A 78 -2.58 -3.55 7.58
N ILE A 79 -2.23 -3.09 6.38
CA ILE A 79 -3.11 -2.33 5.51
C ILE A 79 -3.19 -3.08 4.19
N GLN A 80 -4.39 -3.54 3.84
CA GLN A 80 -4.64 -4.19 2.55
C GLN A 80 -5.17 -3.16 1.56
N ARG A 81 -4.54 -3.10 0.39
CA ARG A 81 -4.88 -2.15 -0.68
C ARG A 81 -5.16 -2.91 -1.97
N ASP A 82 -6.16 -2.46 -2.71
CA ASP A 82 -6.47 -2.97 -4.04
C ASP A 82 -5.36 -2.53 -5.01
N PRO A 83 -4.66 -3.46 -5.69
CA PRO A 83 -3.52 -3.12 -6.55
C PRO A 83 -3.90 -2.38 -7.83
N ILE A 84 -5.18 -2.40 -8.23
CA ILE A 84 -5.66 -1.76 -9.46
C ILE A 84 -6.37 -0.45 -9.13
N ARG A 85 -7.28 -0.49 -8.16
CA ARG A 85 -8.11 0.68 -7.78
C ARG A 85 -7.46 1.57 -6.75
N ASP A 86 -6.39 1.11 -6.14
CA ASP A 86 -5.62 1.87 -5.14
C ASP A 86 -6.40 2.19 -3.86
N THR A 87 -7.53 1.51 -3.65
CA THR A 87 -8.43 1.69 -2.50
C THR A 87 -8.08 0.77 -1.34
N PHE A 88 -8.26 1.22 -0.10
CA PHE A 88 -8.10 0.38 1.09
C PHE A 88 -9.21 -0.67 1.19
N GLU A 89 -8.82 -1.94 1.18
CA GLU A 89 -9.74 -3.08 1.24
C GLU A 89 -10.04 -3.49 2.68
N HIS A 90 -9.01 -3.53 3.53
CA HIS A 90 -9.08 -3.96 4.91
C HIS A 90 -7.95 -3.33 5.73
N VAL A 91 -8.19 -3.10 7.02
CA VAL A 91 -7.17 -2.61 7.95
C VAL A 91 -7.22 -3.41 9.25
N ASP A 92 -6.06 -3.87 9.67
CA ASP A 92 -5.86 -4.52 10.96
C ASP A 92 -5.29 -3.50 11.94
N LEU A 93 -5.98 -3.30 13.06
CA LEU A 93 -5.64 -2.34 14.09
C LEU A 93 -5.35 -3.07 15.40
N ILE A 94 -4.20 -2.76 15.98
CA ILE A 94 -3.80 -3.22 17.30
C ILE A 94 -4.14 -2.13 18.32
N LEU A 95 -4.88 -2.49 19.37
CA LEU A 95 -5.07 -1.66 20.55
C LEU A 95 -3.73 -1.43 21.25
N VAL A 96 -3.45 -0.19 21.62
CA VAL A 96 -2.21 0.19 22.30
C VAL A 96 -2.50 1.10 23.50
N ARG A 97 -1.74 0.91 24.58
CA ARG A 97 -1.74 1.83 25.72
C ARG A 97 -0.54 2.77 25.65
N ARG A 98 -0.69 3.96 26.25
CA ARG A 98 0.43 4.91 26.35
C ARG A 98 1.54 4.30 27.22
N GLY A 99 2.77 4.25 26.69
CA GLY A 99 3.94 3.68 27.35
C GLY A 99 4.13 2.17 27.13
N GLU A 100 3.36 1.56 26.24
CA GLU A 100 3.56 0.17 25.83
C GLU A 100 4.56 0.07 24.68
N LYS A 101 5.44 -0.95 24.75
CA LYS A 101 6.36 -1.31 23.68
C LYS A 101 5.62 -2.15 22.64
N VAL A 102 5.69 -1.73 21.37
CA VAL A 102 5.06 -2.43 20.24
C VAL A 102 6.12 -2.68 19.18
N THR A 103 6.05 -3.87 18.55
CA THR A 103 6.90 -4.24 17.43
C THR A 103 6.21 -3.94 16.10
N VAL A 104 6.81 -3.04 15.33
CA VAL A 104 6.24 -2.48 14.09
C VAL A 104 7.30 -2.50 12.99
N GLU A 105 6.87 -2.64 11.75
CA GLU A 105 7.73 -2.53 10.58
C GLU A 105 7.78 -1.07 10.12
N VAL A 106 8.98 -0.50 10.11
CA VAL A 106 9.20 0.91 9.74
C VAL A 106 9.94 0.96 8.40
N PRO A 107 9.50 1.78 7.43
CA PRO A 107 10.20 1.91 6.16
C PRO A 107 11.56 2.56 6.32
N VAL A 108 12.54 2.10 5.54
CA VAL A 108 13.89 2.69 5.49
C VAL A 108 13.99 3.61 4.29
N GLN A 109 14.52 4.81 4.51
CA GLN A 109 14.85 5.79 3.49
C GLN A 109 16.37 5.91 3.40
N LEU A 110 16.90 5.66 2.20
CA LEU A 110 18.30 5.90 1.91
C LEU A 110 18.51 7.38 1.62
N THR A 111 19.54 7.96 2.22
CA THR A 111 19.90 9.37 2.08
C THR A 111 21.34 9.50 1.60
N GLY A 112 21.60 10.46 0.70
CA GLY A 112 22.91 10.68 0.10
C GLY A 112 23.04 10.11 -1.32
N GLU A 113 24.21 10.33 -1.93
CA GLU A 113 24.56 9.83 -3.26
C GLU A 113 25.69 8.79 -3.14
N ALA A 114 25.50 7.63 -3.77
CA ALA A 114 26.53 6.61 -3.87
C ALA A 114 27.65 7.03 -4.87
N ALA A 115 28.78 6.32 -4.84
CA ALA A 115 29.89 6.60 -5.76
C ALA A 115 29.47 6.47 -7.24
N LYS A 116 30.25 7.08 -8.14
CA LYS A 116 30.01 6.95 -9.59
C LYS A 116 30.07 5.48 -10.02
N ASP A 117 29.28 5.15 -11.04
CA ASP A 117 29.19 3.79 -11.61
C ASP A 117 28.71 2.74 -10.59
N THR A 118 27.84 3.13 -9.66
CA THR A 118 27.20 2.22 -8.70
C THR A 118 25.70 2.09 -8.94
N LEU A 119 25.13 0.94 -8.56
CA LEU A 119 23.72 0.61 -8.58
C LEU A 119 23.29 0.17 -7.18
N ILE A 120 22.29 0.85 -6.63
CA ILE A 120 21.75 0.57 -5.29
C ILE A 120 20.60 -0.43 -5.46
N VAL A 121 20.72 -1.59 -4.80
CA VAL A 121 19.67 -2.60 -4.73
C VAL A 121 19.08 -2.55 -3.33
N HIS A 122 17.77 -2.39 -3.23
CA HIS A 122 17.03 -2.50 -1.98
C HIS A 122 16.64 -3.97 -1.77
N ASP A 123 17.18 -4.60 -0.74
CA ASP A 123 16.82 -5.97 -0.37
C ASP A 123 15.62 -5.98 0.58
N HIS A 124 15.58 -5.01 1.51
CA HIS A 124 14.48 -4.86 2.46
C HIS A 124 14.07 -3.38 2.61
N ASP A 125 12.85 -3.07 2.20
CA ASP A 125 12.27 -1.72 2.30
C ASP A 125 11.84 -1.34 3.72
N THR A 126 11.67 -2.33 4.60
CA THR A 126 11.17 -2.14 5.97
C THR A 126 12.00 -2.92 6.98
N LEU A 127 12.12 -2.38 8.19
CA LEU A 127 12.80 -3.01 9.31
C LEU A 127 11.86 -3.17 10.51
N SER A 128 11.95 -4.33 11.16
CA SER A 128 11.20 -4.63 12.38
C SER A 128 11.87 -3.97 13.58
N VAL A 129 11.10 -3.16 14.29
CA VAL A 129 11.59 -2.30 15.36
C VAL A 129 10.61 -2.30 16.52
N THR A 130 11.14 -2.34 17.74
CA THR A 130 10.37 -2.20 18.98
C THR A 130 10.52 -0.80 19.54
N ALA A 131 9.40 -0.09 19.66
CA ALA A 131 9.37 1.28 20.19
C ALA A 131 8.14 1.50 21.08
N ASP A 132 8.18 2.56 21.89
CA ASP A 132 6.98 3.04 22.57
C ASP A 132 5.92 3.43 21.52
N ALA A 133 4.65 3.07 21.74
CA ALA A 133 3.56 3.37 20.81
C ALA A 133 3.38 4.87 20.45
N THR A 134 3.97 5.78 21.24
CA THR A 134 3.93 7.23 21.01
C THR A 134 5.19 7.78 20.32
N LYS A 135 6.26 6.99 20.23
CA LYS A 135 7.57 7.37 19.69
C LYS A 135 7.98 6.52 18.48
N VAL A 136 7.04 5.83 17.84
CA VAL A 136 7.30 5.10 16.60
C VAL A 136 7.72 6.12 15.52
N PRO A 137 8.89 5.96 14.88
CA PRO A 137 9.31 6.84 13.78
C PRO A 137 8.53 6.52 12.50
N ASP A 138 8.34 7.54 11.65
CA ASP A 138 7.64 7.38 10.37
C ASP A 138 8.51 6.66 9.33
N HIS A 139 9.82 6.93 9.37
CA HIS A 139 10.85 6.31 8.55
C HIS A 139 12.17 6.26 9.33
N LEU A 140 13.06 5.36 8.91
CA LEU A 140 14.44 5.29 9.38
C LEU A 140 15.37 5.78 8.27
N GLU A 141 16.37 6.58 8.62
CA GLU A 141 17.36 7.06 7.66
C GLU A 141 18.61 6.17 7.69
N ALA A 142 19.05 5.75 6.51
CA ALA A 142 20.35 5.12 6.32
C ALA A 142 21.16 5.95 5.31
N SER A 143 22.38 6.32 5.68
CA SER A 143 23.25 7.11 4.80
C SER A 143 23.99 6.19 3.83
N ILE A 144 24.00 6.57 2.56
CA ILE A 144 24.74 5.90 1.47
C ILE A 144 25.78 6.81 0.82
N GLU A 145 26.11 7.93 1.47
CA GLU A 145 27.02 8.94 0.92
C GLU A 145 28.42 8.37 0.66
N GLY A 146 28.82 8.37 -0.62
CA GLY A 146 30.16 7.97 -1.04
C GLY A 146 30.48 6.48 -0.92
N LEU A 147 29.49 5.60 -0.74
CA LEU A 147 29.72 4.16 -0.68
C LEU A 147 30.19 3.60 -2.03
N GLU A 148 31.22 2.75 -1.97
CA GLU A 148 31.80 2.07 -3.13
C GLU A 148 31.04 0.77 -3.46
N ALA A 149 31.17 0.31 -4.71
CA ALA A 149 30.63 -0.96 -5.15
C ALA A 149 31.16 -2.13 -4.31
N GLY A 150 30.25 -3.02 -3.90
CA GLY A 150 30.52 -4.15 -3.02
C GLY A 150 30.19 -3.90 -1.54
N THR A 151 29.73 -2.70 -1.19
CA THR A 151 29.35 -2.37 0.18
C THR A 151 27.92 -2.85 0.49
N LEU A 152 27.73 -3.44 1.67
CA LEU A 152 26.44 -3.83 2.21
C LEU A 152 26.06 -2.87 3.34
N VAL A 153 24.85 -2.32 3.28
CA VAL A 153 24.26 -1.55 4.38
C VAL A 153 23.42 -2.52 5.20
N THR A 154 23.84 -2.77 6.44
CA THR A 154 23.14 -3.68 7.34
C THR A 154 22.15 -2.95 8.23
N ALA A 155 21.21 -3.68 8.82
CA ALA A 155 20.23 -3.12 9.74
C ALA A 155 20.89 -2.47 10.97
N GLY A 156 22.09 -2.94 11.37
CA GLY A 156 22.88 -2.33 12.45
C GLY A 156 23.44 -0.93 12.13
N ASP A 157 23.61 -0.58 10.86
CA ASP A 157 24.18 0.70 10.43
C ASP A 157 23.14 1.82 10.36
N VAL A 158 21.86 1.49 10.56
CA VAL A 158 20.74 2.42 10.48
C VAL A 158 20.69 3.32 11.73
N VAL A 159 20.47 4.62 11.52
CA VAL A 159 20.38 5.58 12.64
C VAL A 159 19.05 5.39 13.37
N LEU A 160 19.12 4.81 14.58
CA LEU A 160 17.95 4.61 15.42
C LEU A 160 17.71 5.82 16.34
N PRO A 161 16.52 6.44 16.32
CA PRO A 161 16.19 7.54 17.22
C PRO A 161 16.01 7.06 18.67
N SER A 162 16.02 8.00 19.62
CA SER A 162 15.99 7.68 21.05
C SER A 162 14.75 6.88 21.46
N GLY A 163 14.96 5.74 22.15
CA GLY A 163 13.86 4.89 22.66
C GLY A 163 13.33 3.87 21.65
N VAL A 164 14.09 3.63 20.59
CA VAL A 164 13.80 2.67 19.53
C VAL A 164 14.83 1.55 19.58
N GLU A 165 14.38 0.32 19.72
CA GLU A 165 15.20 -0.89 19.77
C GLU A 165 15.00 -1.70 18.50
N LEU A 166 16.08 -2.11 17.85
CA LEU A 166 16.02 -2.94 16.65
C LEU A 166 15.57 -4.36 17.04
N ALA A 167 14.51 -4.86 16.41
CA ALA A 167 13.96 -6.19 16.65
C ALA A 167 14.35 -7.20 15.56
N ALA A 168 14.75 -6.71 14.38
CA ALA A 168 15.33 -7.51 13.31
C ALA A 168 16.71 -8.05 13.69
N ASP A 169 17.29 -8.89 12.83
CA ASP A 169 18.69 -9.27 12.96
C ASP A 169 19.58 -8.08 12.57
N SER A 170 20.64 -7.80 13.33
CA SER A 170 21.62 -6.76 13.00
C SER A 170 22.37 -7.05 11.71
N GLU A 171 22.50 -8.33 11.33
CA GLU A 171 23.20 -8.76 10.12
C GLU A 171 22.33 -8.67 8.85
N LEU A 172 21.05 -8.32 8.98
CA LEU A 172 20.12 -8.24 7.86
C LEU A 172 20.52 -7.10 6.90
N THR A 173 20.77 -7.43 5.64
CA THR A 173 21.10 -6.45 4.59
C THR A 173 19.86 -5.64 4.21
N VAL A 174 19.93 -4.32 4.37
CA VAL A 174 18.85 -3.40 3.98
C VAL A 174 19.00 -3.00 2.53
N ALA A 175 20.21 -2.62 2.15
CA ALA A 175 20.56 -2.22 0.79
C ALA A 175 21.97 -2.69 0.45
N SER A 176 22.19 -3.04 -0.80
CA SER A 176 23.50 -3.41 -1.34
C SER A 176 23.89 -2.43 -2.45
N VAL A 177 25.14 -1.96 -2.40
CA VAL A 177 25.72 -1.10 -3.44
C VAL A 177 26.52 -2.02 -4.35
N THR A 178 26.05 -2.18 -5.58
CA THR A 178 26.70 -3.01 -6.61
C THR A 178 27.33 -2.14 -7.69
N ALA A 179 28.23 -2.69 -8.48
CA ALA A 179 28.74 -1.99 -9.66
C ALA A 179 27.60 -1.86 -10.69
N ALA A 180 27.46 -0.68 -11.30
CA ALA A 180 26.51 -0.49 -12.38
C ALA A 180 26.90 -1.41 -13.56
N PRO A 181 25.94 -2.17 -14.12
CA PRO A 181 26.24 -3.05 -15.25
C PRO A 181 26.64 -2.21 -16.48
N THR A 182 27.63 -2.69 -17.23
CA THR A 182 28.03 -2.03 -18.49
C THR A 182 26.99 -2.30 -19.59
N ALA A 183 26.99 -1.47 -20.64
CA ALA A 183 26.09 -1.63 -21.78
C ALA A 183 26.17 -3.05 -22.40
N GLU A 184 27.38 -3.59 -22.51
CA GLU A 184 27.61 -4.96 -23.01
C GLU A 184 26.99 -6.04 -22.10
N GLN A 185 26.95 -5.82 -20.78
CA GLN A 185 26.35 -6.75 -19.82
C GLN A 185 24.82 -6.67 -19.80
N LEU A 186 24.26 -5.49 -20.05
CA LEU A 186 22.81 -5.29 -20.21
C LEU A 186 22.32 -5.93 -21.51
N GLU A 187 23.04 -5.75 -22.62
CA GLU A 187 22.70 -6.37 -23.91
C GLU A 187 22.74 -7.90 -23.87
N ALA A 188 23.70 -8.50 -23.14
CA ALA A 188 23.79 -9.95 -23.01
C ALA A 188 22.71 -10.59 -22.10
N THR A 189 21.98 -9.79 -21.30
CA THR A 189 20.95 -10.28 -20.35
C THR A 189 19.52 -10.01 -20.82
N LEU A 190 19.33 -9.23 -21.87
CA LEU A 190 18.05 -9.06 -22.55
C LEU A 190 17.75 -10.33 -23.38
N PRO A 191 16.59 -11.00 -23.20
CA PRO A 191 16.14 -11.96 -24.20
C PRO A 191 15.93 -11.20 -25.51
N GLU A 192 16.55 -11.67 -26.60
CA GLU A 192 16.36 -11.15 -27.96
C GLU A 192 14.86 -11.19 -28.29
N ILE A 193 14.16 -10.08 -28.07
CA ILE A 193 12.87 -9.85 -28.69
C ILE A 193 13.20 -9.38 -30.09
N GLU A 194 13.23 -10.33 -31.03
CA GLU A 194 13.21 -10.04 -32.47
C GLU A 194 11.94 -9.25 -32.78
N VAL A 195 12.05 -7.93 -32.75
CA VAL A 195 11.07 -7.05 -33.37
C VAL A 195 11.35 -7.11 -34.87
N ALA A 196 10.60 -7.94 -35.58
CA ALA A 196 10.51 -7.89 -37.03
C ALA A 196 9.85 -6.55 -37.42
N THR A 197 10.68 -5.52 -37.62
CA THR A 197 10.31 -4.31 -38.37
C THR A 197 10.48 -4.62 -39.85
N ASP A 198 9.38 -4.86 -40.54
CA ASP A 198 9.32 -4.66 -41.99
C ASP A 198 8.53 -3.37 -42.23
N GLU A 199 9.28 -2.29 -42.47
CA GLU A 199 8.75 -1.04 -43.00
C GLU A 199 8.46 -1.23 -44.49
N ALA A 200 7.19 -1.08 -44.87
CA ALA A 200 6.82 -0.71 -46.23
C ALA A 200 5.85 0.47 -46.17
N GLU A 201 6.41 1.69 -46.18
CA GLU A 201 5.70 2.89 -46.61
C GLU A 201 5.53 2.86 -48.14
N ALA A 202 4.31 3.05 -48.63
CA ALA A 202 3.93 4.11 -49.57
C ALA A 202 2.59 3.79 -50.28
N GLU A 203 1.57 4.62 -50.02
CA GLU A 203 0.81 5.38 -51.03
C GLU A 203 -0.48 5.94 -50.40
N VAL A 204 -0.55 7.27 -50.34
CA VAL A 204 -1.77 8.03 -50.10
C VAL A 204 -2.32 8.45 -51.46
N GLY A 205 -3.58 8.09 -51.74
CA GLY A 205 -4.30 8.50 -52.94
C GLY A 205 -5.82 8.43 -52.72
N GLU A 206 -6.44 9.60 -52.81
CA GLU A 206 -7.75 10.07 -52.37
C GLU A 206 -8.98 9.59 -53.20
N THR A 207 -10.19 9.85 -52.67
CA THR A 207 -11.54 9.92 -53.31
C THR A 207 -12.29 8.59 -53.57
N THR A 208 -13.59 8.37 -53.29
CA THR A 208 -14.77 9.23 -53.01
C THR A 208 -15.97 8.38 -52.55
N GLU A 209 -16.80 8.98 -51.69
CA GLU A 209 -18.28 8.92 -51.57
C GLU A 209 -19.08 7.64 -51.19
N GLY A 210 -20.03 7.87 -50.26
CA GLY A 210 -21.31 7.16 -50.12
C GLY A 210 -21.47 6.35 -48.83
N SER A 211 -21.74 6.96 -47.67
CA SER A 211 -23.11 7.25 -47.17
C SER A 211 -24.07 6.06 -47.28
N GLU A 212 -24.38 5.40 -46.16
CA GLU A 212 -25.72 5.51 -45.56
C GLU A 212 -25.71 4.96 -44.12
N ASP A 213 -26.04 5.90 -43.23
CA ASP A 213 -26.37 5.73 -41.84
C ASP A 213 -27.81 5.20 -41.70
N ALA A 214 -28.12 4.72 -40.49
CA ALA A 214 -29.46 4.72 -39.90
C ALA A 214 -30.55 3.79 -40.48
N ASP A 215 -31.49 3.25 -39.70
CA ASP A 215 -31.76 3.16 -38.26
C ASP A 215 -33.13 2.44 -38.17
N VAL A 216 -33.46 1.95 -36.97
CA VAL A 216 -34.81 1.68 -36.42
C VAL A 216 -35.77 0.74 -37.17
N ALA A 217 -36.79 0.11 -36.57
CA ALA A 217 -37.40 0.14 -35.25
C ALA A 217 -38.39 -1.03 -35.18
N GLU A 218 -38.73 -1.41 -33.93
CA GLU A 218 -40.08 -1.78 -33.46
C GLU A 218 -40.78 -3.03 -34.06
N GLY A 219 -41.54 -3.80 -33.29
CA GLY A 219 -42.00 -3.61 -31.93
C GLY A 219 -42.98 -4.71 -31.50
N GLU A 220 -43.43 -4.54 -30.25
CA GLU A 220 -44.71 -4.94 -29.64
C GLU A 220 -45.03 -6.44 -29.49
N GLU A 221 -45.01 -6.96 -28.25
CA GLU A 221 -46.09 -6.92 -27.24
C GLU A 221 -47.25 -7.88 -27.55
N THR A 222 -47.51 -8.85 -26.66
CA THR A 222 -48.72 -8.92 -25.79
C THR A 222 -48.88 -10.31 -25.14
N THR A 223 -48.96 -10.28 -23.81
CA THR A 223 -49.90 -10.98 -22.90
C THR A 223 -50.70 -12.20 -23.40
N GLU A 224 -50.70 -13.31 -22.64
CA GLU A 224 -51.79 -13.71 -21.71
C GLU A 224 -51.65 -15.16 -21.20
N ALA A 225 -52.23 -15.34 -20.01
CA ALA A 225 -52.40 -16.51 -19.15
C ALA A 225 -52.69 -17.89 -19.80
N ARG A 226 -52.26 -18.98 -19.13
CA ARG A 226 -53.18 -20.08 -18.77
C ARG A 226 -52.65 -20.99 -17.64
N THR A 227 -53.56 -21.22 -16.70
CA THR A 227 -53.62 -22.14 -15.57
C THR A 227 -53.68 -23.64 -15.94
N GLU A 228 -53.32 -24.48 -14.97
CA GLU A 228 -53.76 -25.86 -14.69
C GLU A 228 -53.62 -26.97 -15.76
N ALA A 229 -52.81 -27.98 -15.42
CA ALA A 229 -53.19 -29.40 -15.40
C ALA A 229 -52.20 -30.19 -14.50
#